data_AF-A0A212C8B2-F1
#
_entry.id   AF-A0A212C8B2-F1
#
_cell.length_a   1.000
_cell.length_b   1.000
_cell.length_c   1.000
_cell.angle_alpha   90.00
_cell.angle_beta   90.00
_cell.angle_gamma   90.00
#
_symmetry.space_group_name_H-M   'P 1'
#
loop_
_entity.id
_entity.type
_entity.pdbx_description
1 polymer ?
#
loop_
_entity_poly.entity_id
_entity_poly.type
_entity_poly.pdbx_seq_one_letter_code
_entity_poly.pdbx_strand_id
1 'polypeptide(L)'
;MCCPHTRRASKSSRPMYGAVTSFLHSLIIQNEPRFAMFGPGLEELNTSLVLSLMSSEELCPTAGLPQRQIDGIGSGVSFQLSNQHKFNILILYSTTRKERDRAREEHTSAVNKMFSIQNEGDDQQGSRYSVIPQIQKVCEVVDGFIYVANAEAHKTNVKRMPCFYLAHELRLNHLNHPWMVQDTEAETLTGFLNGIQWILE
;
A
#
# COMPACT_ATOMS: atom_id res chain seq x y z
N MET A 1 9.02 12.04 -3.55
CA MET A 1 10.11 11.54 -4.43
C MET A 1 9.52 10.46 -5.32
N CYS A 2 9.71 10.51 -6.65
CA CYS A 2 9.11 9.55 -7.58
C CYS A 2 10.18 8.94 -8.49
N CYS A 3 9.93 7.75 -9.02
CA CYS A 3 10.84 7.07 -9.95
C CYS A 3 11.22 8.00 -11.14
N PRO A 4 12.52 8.24 -11.44
CA PRO A 4 12.92 9.22 -12.44
C PRO A 4 12.62 8.88 -13.91
N HIS A 5 12.14 7.68 -14.28
CA HIS A 5 12.10 7.31 -15.72
C HIS A 5 11.03 6.35 -16.23
N THR A 6 10.00 5.98 -15.46
CA THR A 6 9.05 4.92 -15.92
C THR A 6 7.62 5.37 -16.17
N ARG A 7 7.20 6.59 -15.80
CA ARG A 7 5.82 7.06 -16.08
C ARG A 7 5.52 7.26 -17.58
N ARG A 8 6.56 7.36 -18.42
CA ARG A 8 6.39 7.46 -19.90
C ARG A 8 6.49 6.13 -20.66
N ALA A 9 6.80 5.01 -20.01
CA ALA A 9 7.12 3.77 -20.72
C ALA A 9 6.22 2.56 -20.39
N SER A 10 5.31 2.63 -19.41
CA SER A 10 4.35 1.52 -19.15
C SER A 10 3.05 1.65 -19.96
N LYS A 11 3.12 2.14 -21.20
CA LYS A 11 2.14 1.74 -22.21
C LYS A 11 2.70 0.49 -22.87
N SER A 12 2.32 -0.67 -22.36
CA SER A 12 2.47 -1.93 -23.11
C SER A 12 1.95 -1.68 -24.53
N SER A 13 2.84 -1.84 -25.52
CA SER A 13 2.51 -1.72 -26.93
C SER A 13 1.52 -2.82 -27.28
N ARG A 14 0.23 -2.52 -27.18
CA ARG A 14 -0.79 -3.31 -27.87
C ARG A 14 -0.65 -3.01 -29.37
N PRO A 15 -0.79 -4.04 -30.24
CA PRO A 15 -0.53 -3.89 -31.66
C PRO A 15 -1.40 -2.81 -32.28
N MET A 16 -0.76 -2.03 -33.15
CA MET A 16 -1.31 -0.93 -33.92
C MET A 16 -2.24 -1.49 -35.02
N TYR A 17 -3.53 -1.57 -34.73
CA TYR A 17 -4.64 -1.54 -35.70
C TYR A 17 -5.68 -0.63 -35.03
N GLY A 18 -6.10 0.50 -35.58
CA GLY A 18 -6.71 0.66 -36.89
C GLY A 18 -8.19 0.98 -36.65
N ALA A 19 -8.60 2.24 -36.90
CA ALA A 19 -9.95 2.78 -36.85
C ALA A 19 -10.63 2.97 -35.47
N VAL A 20 -11.10 4.21 -35.24
CA VAL A 20 -11.94 4.64 -34.13
C VAL A 20 -13.36 4.09 -34.33
N THR A 21 -13.88 3.34 -33.35
CA THR A 21 -15.30 2.95 -33.30
C THR A 21 -15.98 3.63 -32.10
N SER A 22 -16.25 4.93 -32.25
CA SER A 22 -16.81 5.83 -31.24
C SER A 22 -18.31 5.68 -30.96
N PHE A 23 -18.83 4.47 -30.71
CA PHE A 23 -20.23 4.31 -30.28
C PHE A 23 -20.43 3.34 -29.09
N LEU A 24 -19.39 2.64 -28.62
CA LEU A 24 -19.48 1.70 -27.48
C LEU A 24 -18.56 2.06 -26.28
N HIS A 25 -17.96 3.25 -26.27
CA HIS A 25 -17.10 3.70 -25.16
C HIS A 25 -17.85 3.81 -23.81
N SER A 26 -19.18 3.72 -23.82
CA SER A 26 -20.04 3.68 -22.63
C SER A 26 -20.00 2.35 -21.86
N LEU A 27 -19.33 1.31 -22.37
CA LEU A 27 -19.28 -0.03 -21.76
C LEU A 27 -17.91 -0.40 -21.18
N ILE A 28 -16.97 0.55 -21.09
CA ILE A 28 -15.79 0.34 -20.26
C ILE A 28 -16.25 0.39 -18.81
N ILE A 29 -16.47 -0.79 -18.22
CA ILE A 29 -16.61 -0.93 -16.77
C ILE A 29 -15.27 -0.51 -16.18
N GLN A 30 -15.13 0.76 -15.80
CA GLN A 30 -14.05 1.18 -14.92
C GLN A 30 -14.29 0.49 -13.58
N ASN A 31 -13.59 -0.62 -13.37
CA ASN A 31 -13.56 -1.24 -12.05
C ASN A 31 -12.89 -0.25 -11.09
N GLU A 32 -13.54 -0.06 -9.94
CA GLU A 32 -12.97 0.64 -8.79
C GLU A 32 -11.60 0.03 -8.44
N PRO A 33 -10.50 0.81 -8.53
CA PRO A 33 -9.16 0.32 -8.22
C PRO A 33 -9.06 -0.18 -6.79
N ARG A 34 -8.30 -1.26 -6.60
CA ARG A 34 -8.14 -1.93 -5.31
C ARG A 34 -6.67 -2.00 -4.91
N PHE A 35 -6.34 -1.52 -3.73
CA PHE A 35 -4.95 -1.46 -3.26
C PHE A 35 -4.75 -2.30 -1.99
N ALA A 36 -3.60 -2.94 -1.87
CA ALA A 36 -3.17 -3.56 -0.62
C ALA A 36 -2.33 -2.56 0.18
N MET A 37 -2.77 -2.22 1.40
CA MET A 37 -2.04 -1.34 2.31
C MET A 37 -1.48 -2.12 3.49
N PHE A 38 -0.17 -2.07 3.65
CA PHE A 38 0.56 -2.82 4.67
C PHE A 38 1.84 -2.10 5.08
N GLY A 39 2.43 -2.48 6.21
CA GLY A 39 3.74 -1.97 6.63
C GLY A 39 3.79 -1.53 8.10
N PRO A 40 5.00 -1.30 8.62
CA PRO A 40 5.25 -0.99 10.03
C PRO A 40 4.52 0.27 10.52
N GLY A 41 4.33 1.27 9.67
CA GLY A 41 3.65 2.51 10.05
C GLY A 41 2.15 2.35 10.35
N LEU A 42 1.53 1.21 10.00
CA LEU A 42 0.17 0.89 10.45
C LEU A 42 0.12 0.46 11.92
N GLU A 43 1.26 0.07 12.48
CA GLU A 43 1.37 -0.64 13.75
C GLU A 43 2.21 0.14 14.78
N GLU A 44 3.22 0.86 14.34
CA GLU A 44 4.23 1.50 15.19
C GLU A 44 3.88 2.93 15.61
N LEU A 45 3.11 3.66 14.79
CA LEU A 45 2.81 5.08 15.05
C LEU A 45 1.97 5.29 16.32
N ASN A 46 2.21 6.41 17.00
CA ASN A 46 1.42 6.83 18.16
C ASN A 46 -0.04 7.12 17.77
N THR A 47 -0.20 7.83 16.65
CA THR A 47 -1.51 8.12 16.04
C THR A 47 -1.81 7.09 14.97
N SER A 48 -2.97 6.43 15.05
CA SER A 48 -3.36 5.42 14.08
C SER A 48 -3.84 6.05 12.77
N LEU A 49 -3.04 5.93 11.71
CA LEU A 49 -3.40 6.35 10.36
C LEU A 49 -4.76 5.78 9.93
N VAL A 50 -5.04 4.52 10.25
CA VAL A 50 -6.29 3.86 9.87
C VAL A 50 -7.49 4.46 10.59
N LEU A 51 -7.36 4.81 11.87
CA LEU A 51 -8.45 5.49 12.57
C LEU A 51 -8.74 6.85 11.94
N SER A 52 -7.71 7.63 11.62
CA SER A 52 -7.86 8.92 10.95
C SER A 52 -8.52 8.80 9.57
N LEU A 53 -8.19 7.76 8.80
CA LEU A 53 -8.84 7.44 7.53
C LEU A 53 -10.33 7.11 7.71
N MET A 54 -10.68 6.33 8.74
CA MET A 54 -12.08 5.97 9.02
C MET A 54 -12.92 7.15 9.53
N SER A 55 -12.30 8.17 10.12
CA SER A 55 -12.98 9.38 10.56
C SER A 55 -12.98 10.51 9.54
N SER A 56 -12.37 10.32 8.37
CA SER A 56 -12.24 11.38 7.36
C SER A 56 -13.56 11.60 6.61
N GLU A 57 -14.11 12.80 6.72
CA GLU A 57 -15.29 13.20 5.92
C GLU A 57 -14.95 13.39 4.44
N GLU A 58 -13.75 13.88 4.13
CA GLU A 58 -13.31 14.11 2.75
C GLU A 58 -13.19 12.82 1.92
N LEU A 59 -12.90 11.70 2.58
CA LEU A 59 -12.72 10.39 1.95
C LEU A 59 -13.96 9.50 2.00
N CYS A 60 -14.99 9.85 2.77
CA CYS A 60 -16.25 9.11 2.89
C CYS A 60 -16.08 7.57 2.96
N PRO A 61 -15.42 7.03 4.01
CA PRO A 61 -15.15 5.60 4.14
C PRO A 61 -16.44 4.78 4.25
N THR A 62 -16.52 3.72 3.45
CA THR A 62 -17.66 2.79 3.40
C THR A 62 -17.16 1.34 3.41
N ALA A 63 -17.98 0.42 3.93
CA ALA A 63 -17.64 -0.99 3.91
C ALA A 63 -17.50 -1.49 2.45
N GLY A 64 -16.46 -2.27 2.17
CA GLY A 64 -16.25 -2.84 0.85
C GLY A 64 -17.36 -3.81 0.45
N LEU A 65 -17.58 -3.94 -0.86
CA LEU A 65 -18.66 -4.77 -1.41
C LEU A 65 -18.48 -6.26 -1.04
N PRO A 66 -19.55 -6.95 -0.54
CA PRO A 66 -19.47 -8.35 -0.15
C PRO A 66 -18.99 -9.29 -1.26
N GLN A 67 -19.33 -9.00 -2.51
CA GLN A 67 -18.92 -9.78 -3.69
C GLN A 67 -17.40 -9.76 -3.94
N ARG A 68 -16.67 -8.81 -3.35
CA ARG A 68 -15.21 -8.68 -3.46
C ARG A 68 -14.45 -9.22 -2.25
N GLN A 69 -15.16 -9.88 -1.33
CA GLN A 69 -14.58 -10.45 -0.12
C GLN A 69 -13.52 -11.50 -0.45
N ILE A 70 -12.36 -11.38 0.20
CA ILE A 70 -11.32 -12.41 0.20
C ILE A 70 -11.43 -13.17 1.51
N ASP A 71 -11.42 -14.50 1.41
CA ASP A 71 -11.52 -15.38 2.58
C ASP A 71 -10.38 -15.11 3.58
N GLY A 72 -10.74 -14.96 4.86
CA GLY A 72 -9.84 -14.58 5.95
C GLY A 72 -9.31 -13.14 5.94
N ILE A 73 -9.66 -12.31 4.95
CA ILE A 73 -9.21 -10.90 4.86
C ILE A 73 -10.37 -9.91 4.90
N GLY A 74 -11.47 -10.22 4.20
CA GLY A 74 -12.61 -9.30 4.05
C GLY A 74 -12.66 -8.60 2.69
N SER A 75 -13.57 -7.64 2.55
CA SER A 75 -13.80 -6.84 1.34
C SER A 75 -13.06 -5.50 1.32
N GLY A 76 -12.29 -5.19 2.37
CA GLY A 76 -11.60 -3.91 2.51
C GLY A 76 -12.55 -2.75 2.82
N VAL A 77 -12.04 -1.53 2.69
CA VAL A 77 -12.79 -0.28 2.87
C VAL A 77 -12.73 0.51 1.59
N SER A 78 -13.90 0.93 1.11
CA SER A 78 -14.05 1.78 -0.07
C SER A 78 -14.08 3.24 0.34
N PHE A 79 -13.33 4.07 -0.38
CA PHE A 79 -13.22 5.50 -0.18
C PHE A 79 -13.65 6.21 -1.45
N GLN A 80 -14.17 7.43 -1.29
CA GLN A 80 -14.61 8.28 -2.38
C GLN A 80 -14.00 9.67 -2.24
N LEU A 81 -13.09 10.01 -3.16
CA LEU A 81 -12.46 11.33 -3.22
C LEU A 81 -13.27 12.25 -4.13
N SER A 82 -13.68 13.42 -3.59
CA SER A 82 -14.35 14.50 -4.33
C SER A 82 -15.56 14.03 -5.16
N ASN A 83 -16.25 13.00 -4.70
CA ASN A 83 -17.37 12.34 -5.37
C ASN A 83 -17.10 11.72 -6.76
N GLN A 84 -15.87 11.76 -7.28
CA GLN A 84 -15.54 11.30 -8.64
C GLN A 84 -14.68 10.03 -8.66
N HIS A 85 -13.73 9.90 -7.73
CA HIS A 85 -12.81 8.77 -7.70
C HIS A 85 -13.15 7.85 -6.54
N LYS A 86 -13.62 6.64 -6.87
CA LYS A 86 -13.81 5.57 -5.90
C LYS A 86 -12.64 4.60 -5.96
N PHE A 87 -12.17 4.16 -4.80
CA PHE A 87 -11.13 3.15 -4.68
C PHE A 87 -11.31 2.33 -3.40
N ASN A 88 -10.81 1.10 -3.39
CA ASN A 88 -10.88 0.18 -2.26
C ASN A 88 -9.49 -0.10 -1.71
N ILE A 89 -9.34 -0.13 -0.39
CA ILE A 89 -8.09 -0.51 0.28
C ILE A 89 -8.32 -1.74 1.15
N LEU A 90 -7.48 -2.77 0.93
CA LEU A 90 -7.31 -3.89 1.84
C LEU A 90 -6.21 -3.56 2.84
N ILE A 91 -6.61 -3.29 4.08
CA ILE A 91 -5.69 -2.96 5.17
C ILE A 91 -5.21 -4.25 5.82
N LEU A 92 -3.93 -4.57 5.64
CA LEU A 92 -3.33 -5.82 6.08
C LEU A 92 -2.47 -5.57 7.33
N TYR A 93 -2.98 -6.01 8.48
CA TYR A 93 -2.22 -6.06 9.71
C TYR A 93 -1.48 -7.38 9.81
N SER A 94 -0.24 -7.34 10.24
CA SER A 94 0.55 -8.55 10.50
C SER A 94 0.43 -9.00 11.95
N THR A 95 0.10 -8.08 12.85
CA THR A 95 0.06 -8.31 14.31
C THR A 95 -1.25 -7.83 14.93
N THR A 96 -1.62 -8.44 16.05
CA THR A 96 -2.80 -8.03 16.84
C THR A 96 -2.48 -6.79 17.69
N ARG A 97 -3.52 -6.03 18.11
CA ARG A 97 -3.35 -4.89 19.03
C ARG A 97 -2.55 -5.26 20.28
N LYS A 98 -2.84 -6.41 20.88
CA LYS A 98 -2.13 -6.94 22.05
C LYS A 98 -0.64 -7.20 21.79
N GLU A 99 -0.31 -7.73 20.62
CA GLU A 99 1.10 -7.98 20.23
C GLU A 99 1.84 -6.67 20.00
N ARG A 100 1.18 -5.66 19.40
CA ARG A 100 1.75 -4.32 19.22
C ARG A 100 1.98 -3.61 20.55
N ASP A 101 1.00 -3.64 21.44
CA ASP A 101 1.10 -3.00 22.76
C ASP A 101 2.28 -3.60 23.55
N ARG A 102 2.45 -4.93 23.51
CA ARG A 102 3.62 -5.61 24.11
C ARG A 102 4.94 -5.21 23.45
N ALA A 103 5.00 -5.20 22.11
CA ALA A 103 6.22 -4.83 21.36
C ALA A 103 6.67 -3.39 21.67
N ARG A 104 5.72 -2.47 21.90
CA ARG A 104 5.99 -1.09 22.34
C ARG A 104 6.59 -1.03 23.74
N GLU A 105 6.04 -1.79 24.69
CA GLU A 105 6.59 -1.87 26.05
C GLU A 105 8.01 -2.45 26.06
N GLU A 106 8.21 -3.53 25.30
CA GLU A 106 9.48 -4.26 25.26
C GLU A 106 10.54 -3.62 24.33
N HIS A 107 10.19 -2.57 23.60
CA HIS A 107 11.05 -1.94 22.56
C HIS A 107 11.57 -2.94 21.52
N THR A 108 10.78 -3.97 21.21
CA THR A 108 11.08 -5.01 20.23
C THR A 108 10.22 -4.82 18.98
N SER A 109 10.73 -5.21 17.81
CA SER A 109 9.92 -5.20 16.58
C SER A 109 9.03 -6.43 16.54
N ALA A 110 7.75 -6.23 16.21
CA ALA A 110 6.83 -7.34 16.02
C ALA A 110 7.19 -8.13 14.75
N VAL A 111 7.17 -9.47 14.82
CA VAL A 111 7.49 -10.34 13.68
C VAL A 111 6.37 -10.27 12.65
N ASN A 112 6.71 -9.93 11.40
CA ASN A 112 5.74 -9.83 10.32
C ASN A 112 5.25 -11.23 9.88
N LYS A 113 3.96 -11.52 10.13
CA LYS A 113 3.32 -12.82 9.84
C LYS A 113 2.82 -12.97 8.40
N MET A 114 2.93 -11.94 7.56
CA MET A 114 2.56 -12.02 6.14
C MET A 114 3.61 -12.78 5.32
N PHE A 115 4.82 -12.94 5.85
CA PHE A 115 5.93 -13.64 5.22
C PHE A 115 6.35 -14.87 6.02
N SER A 116 6.60 -15.97 5.34
CA SER A 116 7.25 -17.17 5.87
C SER A 116 8.70 -17.22 5.40
N ILE A 117 9.60 -17.66 6.29
CA ILE A 117 11.00 -17.89 5.97
C ILE A 117 11.11 -19.27 5.32
N GLN A 118 11.65 -19.33 4.10
CA GLN A 118 12.08 -20.55 3.44
C GLN A 118 13.52 -20.84 3.87
N ASN A 119 13.70 -21.76 4.81
CA ASN A 119 15.00 -22.33 5.12
C ASN A 119 15.27 -23.46 4.09
N GLU A 120 15.73 -23.11 2.89
CA GLU A 120 16.37 -24.09 2.02
C GLU A 120 17.84 -24.21 2.42
N GLY A 121 18.32 -25.46 2.48
CA GLY A 121 19.56 -25.82 3.16
C GLY A 121 20.83 -25.19 2.60
N ASP A 122 21.76 -24.94 3.51
CA ASP A 122 23.22 -24.92 3.37
C ASP A 122 23.87 -24.26 2.14
N ASP A 123 23.31 -23.16 1.64
CA ASP A 123 24.03 -22.25 0.74
C ASP A 123 23.81 -20.79 1.14
N GLN A 124 24.88 -20.00 1.07
CA GLN A 124 25.07 -18.66 1.65
C GLN A 124 24.21 -17.54 1.04
N GLN A 125 23.08 -17.85 0.44
CA GLN A 125 22.11 -16.89 -0.08
C GLN A 125 21.07 -16.62 1.01
N GLY A 126 21.10 -15.40 1.59
CA GLY A 126 20.29 -15.02 2.76
C GLY A 126 18.81 -15.41 2.70
N SER A 127 18.18 -15.48 3.88
CA SER A 127 16.81 -15.96 4.10
C SER A 127 15.84 -15.57 2.99
N ARG A 128 15.33 -16.57 2.26
CA ARG A 128 14.34 -16.37 1.20
C ARG A 128 12.95 -16.28 1.84
N TYR A 129 12.22 -15.22 1.57
CA TYR A 129 10.88 -15.01 2.11
C TYR A 129 9.81 -15.38 1.08
N SER A 130 8.73 -16.03 1.53
CA SER A 130 7.51 -16.24 0.74
C SER A 130 6.30 -15.62 1.42
N VAL A 131 5.33 -15.16 0.65
CA VAL A 131 4.05 -14.68 1.17
C VAL A 131 3.13 -15.85 1.55
N ILE A 132 2.34 -15.69 2.61
CA ILE A 132 1.33 -16.67 3.00
C ILE A 132 0.20 -16.78 1.95
N PRO A 133 -0.49 -17.94 1.81
CA PRO A 133 -1.46 -18.16 0.73
C PRO A 133 -2.58 -17.11 0.64
N GLN A 134 -3.07 -16.61 1.77
CA GLN A 134 -4.09 -15.55 1.79
C GLN A 134 -3.60 -14.25 1.15
N ILE A 135 -2.31 -13.91 1.34
CA ILE A 135 -1.69 -12.72 0.76
C ILE A 135 -1.37 -12.91 -0.72
N GLN A 136 -1.07 -14.13 -1.16
CA GLN A 136 -0.94 -14.44 -2.60
C GLN A 136 -2.23 -14.08 -3.34
N LYS A 137 -3.38 -14.47 -2.79
CA LYS A 137 -4.70 -14.11 -3.37
C LYS A 137 -4.95 -12.60 -3.37
N VAL A 138 -4.41 -11.85 -2.40
CA VAL A 138 -4.45 -10.38 -2.45
C VAL A 138 -3.65 -9.86 -3.63
N CYS A 139 -2.40 -10.33 -3.78
CA CYS A 139 -1.53 -9.92 -4.88
C CYS A 139 -2.11 -10.19 -6.27
N GLU A 140 -2.98 -11.21 -6.40
CA GLU A 140 -3.66 -11.53 -7.66
C GLU A 140 -4.78 -10.55 -8.04
N VAL A 141 -5.39 -9.87 -7.06
CA VAL A 141 -6.62 -9.08 -7.27
C VAL A 141 -6.49 -7.58 -7.03
N VAL A 142 -5.33 -7.12 -6.54
CA VAL A 142 -5.07 -5.69 -6.33
C VAL A 142 -4.38 -5.07 -7.53
N ASP A 143 -4.72 -3.82 -7.81
CA ASP A 143 -4.15 -3.00 -8.87
C ASP A 143 -2.83 -2.33 -8.43
N GLY A 144 -2.55 -2.31 -7.13
CA GLY A 144 -1.32 -1.74 -6.59
C GLY A 144 -1.13 -1.94 -5.09
N PHE A 145 -0.01 -1.43 -4.60
CA PHE A 145 0.43 -1.60 -3.22
C PHE A 145 0.74 -0.25 -2.58
N ILE A 146 0.36 -0.10 -1.31
CA ILE A 146 0.67 1.05 -0.46
C ILE A 146 1.49 0.53 0.72
N TYR A 147 2.78 0.83 0.72
CA TYR A 147 3.68 0.48 1.82
C TYR A 147 3.77 1.64 2.82
N VAL A 148 3.30 1.42 4.06
CA VAL A 148 3.30 2.42 5.12
C VAL A 148 4.54 2.24 5.98
N ALA A 149 5.56 3.08 5.73
CA ALA A 149 6.78 3.11 6.52
C ALA A 149 6.62 4.01 7.76
N ASN A 150 7.28 3.65 8.86
CA ASN A 150 7.47 4.55 9.99
C ASN A 150 8.66 5.47 9.71
N ALA A 151 8.42 6.79 9.74
CA ALA A 151 9.44 7.82 9.51
C ALA A 151 9.73 8.65 10.77
N GLU A 152 9.15 8.29 11.93
CA GLU A 152 9.43 8.92 13.22
C GLU A 152 10.88 8.65 13.63
N ALA A 153 11.62 9.71 13.94
CA ALA A 153 13.02 9.61 14.34
C ALA A 153 13.12 9.51 15.85
N HIS A 154 13.09 8.28 16.39
CA HIS A 154 13.13 8.11 17.85
C HIS A 154 14.51 8.29 18.50
N LYS A 155 15.62 8.43 17.74
CA LYS A 155 16.99 8.37 18.29
C LYS A 155 18.06 9.30 17.70
N THR A 156 17.74 10.26 16.82
CA THR A 156 18.76 11.21 16.30
C THR A 156 18.22 12.63 16.23
N ASN A 157 19.09 13.64 16.23
CA ASN A 157 18.76 15.07 16.05
C ASN A 157 18.04 15.41 14.71
N VAL A 158 17.67 14.39 13.93
CA VAL A 158 16.89 14.51 12.72
C VAL A 158 15.43 14.37 13.11
N LYS A 159 14.59 15.37 12.84
CA LYS A 159 13.17 15.34 13.24
C LYS A 159 12.34 14.25 12.54
N ARG A 160 12.79 13.77 11.38
CA ARG A 160 12.08 12.84 10.50
C ARG A 160 13.04 12.24 9.48
N MET A 161 12.90 10.96 9.17
CA MET A 161 13.65 10.35 8.07
C MET A 161 13.21 10.94 6.71
N PRO A 162 14.10 11.57 5.91
CA PRO A 162 13.73 12.14 4.63
C PRO A 162 13.30 11.08 3.60
N CYS A 163 12.35 11.40 2.72
CA CYS A 163 11.89 10.54 1.62
C CYS A 163 13.02 9.89 0.81
N PHE A 164 14.10 10.63 0.51
CA PHE A 164 15.21 10.09 -0.29
C PHE A 164 15.97 8.99 0.44
N TYR A 165 16.09 9.13 1.76
CA TYR A 165 16.78 8.15 2.58
C TYR A 165 15.96 6.86 2.66
N LEU A 166 14.64 6.98 2.89
CA LEU A 166 13.74 5.82 2.87
C LEU A 166 13.76 5.10 1.51
N ALA A 167 13.74 5.85 0.40
CA ALA A 167 13.80 5.26 -0.94
C ALA A 167 15.12 4.50 -1.19
N HIS A 168 16.22 5.02 -0.65
CA HIS A 168 17.54 4.39 -0.72
C HIS A 168 17.61 3.11 0.12
N GLU A 169 17.20 3.17 1.39
CA GLU A 169 17.21 2.04 2.32
C GLU A 169 16.31 0.89 1.84
N LEU A 170 15.13 1.20 1.31
CA LEU A 170 14.22 0.21 0.72
C LEU A 170 14.65 -0.23 -0.68
N ARG A 171 15.75 0.31 -1.22
CA ARG A 171 16.28 0.01 -2.55
C ARG A 171 15.21 0.08 -3.65
N LEU A 172 14.35 1.11 -3.59
CA LEU A 172 13.19 1.23 -4.50
C LEU A 172 13.60 1.30 -5.98
N ASN A 173 14.84 1.73 -6.27
CA ASN A 173 15.40 1.75 -7.62
C ASN A 173 15.56 0.35 -8.25
N HIS A 174 15.50 -0.73 -7.47
CA HIS A 174 15.51 -2.10 -7.97
C HIS A 174 14.12 -2.65 -8.27
N LEU A 175 13.05 -1.90 -7.95
CA LEU A 175 11.70 -2.31 -8.29
C LEU A 175 11.46 -2.09 -9.78
N ASN A 176 10.89 -3.10 -10.44
CA ASN A 176 10.49 -3.03 -11.84
C ASN A 176 9.15 -2.29 -12.05
N HIS A 177 8.55 -1.80 -10.96
CA HIS A 177 7.25 -1.11 -10.97
C HIS A 177 7.41 0.38 -10.64
N PRO A 178 6.53 1.26 -11.18
CA PRO A 178 6.48 2.66 -10.78
C PRO A 178 6.27 2.79 -9.27
N TRP A 179 7.00 3.71 -8.66
CA TRP A 179 6.90 3.97 -7.22
C TRP A 179 6.97 5.48 -6.93
N MET A 180 6.35 5.84 -5.81
CA MET A 180 6.44 7.15 -5.20
C MET A 180 6.59 7.00 -3.69
N VAL A 181 7.45 7.82 -3.11
CA VAL A 181 7.49 8.07 -1.67
C VAL A 181 6.81 9.40 -1.41
N GLN A 182 5.72 9.33 -0.65
CA GLN A 182 4.91 10.47 -0.22
C GLN A 182 5.01 10.62 1.29
N ASP A 183 5.31 11.83 1.71
CA ASP A 183 5.31 12.20 3.11
C ASP A 183 3.86 12.34 3.60
N THR A 184 3.51 11.59 4.66
CA THR A 184 2.15 11.59 5.22
C THR A 184 2.17 11.79 6.73
N GLU A 185 1.27 12.61 7.25
CA GLU A 185 1.01 12.76 8.69
C GLU A 185 -0.24 11.97 9.08
N ALA A 186 -0.12 11.10 10.09
CA ALA A 186 -1.22 10.19 10.45
C ALA A 186 -2.42 10.92 11.07
N GLU A 187 -2.22 12.02 11.79
CA GLU A 187 -3.30 12.75 12.46
C GLU A 187 -4.15 13.57 11.48
N THR A 188 -3.49 14.37 10.65
CA THR A 188 -4.17 15.31 9.73
C THR A 188 -4.44 14.72 8.35
N LEU A 189 -3.89 13.54 8.05
CA LEU A 189 -3.85 12.94 6.70
C LEU A 189 -3.15 13.83 5.66
N THR A 190 -2.41 14.85 6.08
CA THR A 190 -1.65 15.72 5.18
C THR A 190 -0.72 14.88 4.32
N GLY A 191 -0.81 15.06 3.00
CA GLY A 191 -0.01 14.34 2.01
C GLY A 191 -0.60 12.99 1.56
N PHE A 192 -1.55 12.41 2.29
CA PHE A 192 -2.18 11.14 1.90
C PHE A 192 -2.90 11.25 0.54
N LEU A 193 -3.68 12.32 0.36
CA LEU A 193 -4.44 12.55 -0.88
C LEU A 193 -3.55 12.72 -2.11
N ASN A 194 -2.41 13.40 -1.98
CA ASN A 194 -1.43 13.51 -3.07
C ASN A 194 -0.89 12.11 -3.45
N GLY A 195 -0.68 11.26 -2.43
CA GLY A 195 -0.35 9.85 -2.58
C GLY A 195 -1.38 9.08 -3.41
N ILE A 196 -2.65 9.23 -3.04
CA ILE A 196 -3.78 8.56 -3.70
C ILE A 196 -4.02 9.08 -5.11
N GLN A 197 -3.95 10.39 -5.34
CA GLN A 197 -4.10 10.96 -6.68
C GLN A 197 -3.04 10.41 -7.64
N TRP A 198 -1.79 10.32 -7.19
CA TRP A 198 -0.71 9.78 -8.02
C TRP A 198 -0.91 8.31 -8.42
N ILE A 199 -1.45 7.47 -7.53
CA ILE A 199 -1.64 6.03 -7.80
C ILE A 199 -2.92 5.75 -8.61
N LEU A 200 -3.87 6.70 -8.65
CA LEU A 200 -5.10 6.60 -9.44
C LEU A 200 -4.94 7.09 -10.89
N GLU A 201 -3.90 7.86 -11.17
CA GLU A 201 -3.52 8.36 -12.51
C GLU A 201 -2.72 7.33 -13.34
#